data_AF-A0A7K6MQ80-F1
#
_entry.id   AF-A0A7K6MQ80-F1
#
_cell.length_a   1.000
_cell.length_b   1.000
_cell.length_c   1.000
_cell.angle_alpha   90.00
_cell.angle_beta   90.00
_cell.angle_gamma   90.00
#
_symmetry.space_group_name_H-M   'P 1'
#
loop_
_entity.id
_entity.type
_entity.pdbx_description
1 polymer ?
#
loop_
_entity_poly.entity_id
_entity_poly.type
_entity_poly.pdbx_seq_one_letter_code
_entity_poly.pdbx_strand_id
1 'polypeptide(L)'
;IDPIRSKPDITVTDFIKTCAHIGTEQYRVYLLGIALAQQLQVPWAAIKCFECGLESHMRKQCPKNEQRNKKPSRLCPRCKKDYHWHSQCCSKFDQDRRLLPKQGNSKRGLGTCAPQQNKIQPQLIPT
;
A
#
# COMPACT_ATOMS: atom_id res chain seq x y z
N ILE A 1 -25.86 5.76 2.10
CA ILE A 1 -27.13 6.40 2.52
C ILE A 1 -26.73 7.74 3.09
N ASP A 2 -27.02 8.81 2.35
CA ASP A 2 -26.38 10.10 2.55
C ASP A 2 -26.72 10.70 3.93
N PRO A 3 -25.73 11.29 4.64
CA PRO A 3 -25.83 11.75 6.02
C PRO A 3 -26.64 13.05 6.19
N ILE A 4 -27.59 13.28 5.30
CA ILE A 4 -28.32 14.55 5.17
C ILE A 4 -29.44 14.58 6.20
N ARG A 5 -30.10 13.44 6.44
CA ARG A 5 -31.22 13.32 7.38
C ARG A 5 -30.89 13.68 8.84
N SER A 6 -29.62 13.78 9.22
CA SER A 6 -29.18 14.09 10.59
C SER A 6 -28.83 15.56 10.85
N LYS A 7 -28.93 16.46 9.85
CA LYS A 7 -28.63 17.88 10.05
C LYS A 7 -29.85 18.67 10.55
N PRO A 8 -29.76 19.40 11.68
CA PRO A 8 -30.78 20.37 12.07
C PRO A 8 -30.66 21.59 11.13
N ASP A 9 -31.80 22.05 10.61
CA ASP A 9 -31.93 23.08 9.55
C ASP A 9 -31.69 22.58 8.11
N ILE A 10 -32.52 21.63 7.67
CA ILE A 10 -32.55 21.20 6.26
C ILE A 10 -33.78 21.74 5.56
N THR A 11 -33.55 22.37 4.41
CA THR A 11 -34.63 22.87 3.58
C THR A 11 -35.03 21.84 2.53
N VAL A 12 -36.26 21.95 2.02
CA VAL A 12 -36.75 21.10 0.92
C VAL A 12 -35.84 21.21 -0.31
N THR A 13 -35.31 22.40 -0.57
CA THR A 13 -34.37 22.65 -1.67
C THR A 13 -33.08 21.83 -1.52
N ASP A 14 -32.59 21.65 -0.29
CA ASP A 14 -31.41 20.83 -0.04
C ASP A 14 -31.68 19.36 -0.36
N PHE A 15 -32.87 18.86 -0.01
CA PHE A 15 -33.27 17.51 -0.39
C PHE A 15 -33.29 17.34 -1.91
N ILE A 16 -33.90 18.27 -2.64
CA ILE A 16 -33.96 18.26 -4.11
C ILE A 16 -32.56 18.25 -4.73
N LYS A 17 -31.66 19.11 -4.25
CA LYS A 17 -30.26 19.17 -4.72
C LYS A 17 -29.54 17.85 -4.54
N THR A 18 -29.82 17.13 -3.46
CA THR A 18 -29.14 15.87 -3.15
C THR A 18 -29.63 14.72 -4.03
N CYS A 19 -30.90 14.76 -4.42
CA CYS A 19 -31.48 13.81 -5.37
C CYS A 19 -31.14 14.10 -6.83
N ALA A 20 -30.56 15.26 -7.15
CA ALA A 20 -30.35 15.70 -8.53
C ALA A 20 -29.49 14.75 -9.40
N HIS A 21 -28.62 13.95 -8.77
CA HIS A 21 -27.77 12.98 -9.48
C HIS A 21 -28.41 11.59 -9.65
N ILE A 22 -29.52 11.31 -8.95
CA ILE A 22 -30.21 10.02 -8.98
C ILE A 22 -30.83 9.81 -10.36
N GLY A 23 -30.60 8.63 -10.95
CA GLY A 23 -31.12 8.28 -12.28
C GLY A 23 -30.23 8.70 -13.45
N THR A 24 -29.16 9.46 -13.21
CA THR A 24 -28.12 9.71 -14.22
C THR A 24 -27.37 8.41 -14.57
N GLU A 25 -26.73 8.37 -15.75
CA GLU A 25 -25.88 7.24 -16.13
C GLU A 25 -24.73 7.01 -15.14
N GLN A 26 -24.18 8.09 -14.56
CA GLN A 26 -23.15 7.97 -13.53
C GLN A 26 -23.67 7.24 -12.28
N TYR A 27 -24.88 7.56 -11.83
CA TYR A 27 -25.51 6.88 -10.71
C TYR A 27 -25.77 5.40 -11.02
N ARG A 28 -26.21 5.08 -12.25
CA ARG A 28 -26.41 3.69 -12.70
C ARG A 28 -25.10 2.90 -12.72
N VAL A 29 -24.03 3.46 -13.27
CA VAL A 29 -22.70 2.84 -13.29
C VAL A 29 -22.16 2.64 -11.87
N TYR A 30 -22.35 3.62 -10.99
CA TYR A 30 -21.96 3.50 -9.59
C TYR A 30 -22.71 2.36 -8.87
N LEU A 31 -24.03 2.27 -9.05
CA LEU A 31 -24.83 1.17 -8.49
C LEU A 31 -24.39 -0.20 -9.03
N LEU A 32 -24.11 -0.30 -10.33
CA LEU A 32 -23.56 -1.51 -10.94
C LEU A 32 -22.20 -1.88 -10.32
N GLY A 33 -21.32 -0.89 -10.14
CA GLY A 33 -20.02 -1.10 -9.50
C GLY A 33 -20.13 -1.61 -8.05
N ILE A 34 -21.06 -1.08 -7.27
CA ILE A 34 -21.35 -1.58 -5.91
C ILE A 34 -21.86 -3.02 -5.96
N ALA A 35 -22.84 -3.32 -6.82
CA ALA A 35 -23.44 -4.65 -6.92
C ALA A 35 -22.38 -5.71 -7.27
N LEU A 36 -21.48 -5.39 -8.20
CA LEU A 36 -20.37 -6.28 -8.56
C LEU A 36 -19.37 -6.45 -7.41
N ALA A 37 -19.06 -5.38 -6.67
CA ALA A 37 -18.13 -5.45 -5.54
C ALA A 37 -18.63 -6.38 -4.42
N GLN A 38 -19.94 -6.44 -4.19
CA GLN A 38 -20.55 -7.37 -3.23
C GLN A 38 -20.41 -8.84 -3.66
N GLN A 39 -20.52 -9.12 -4.96
CA GLN A 39 -20.36 -10.49 -5.47
C GLN A 39 -18.89 -10.95 -5.51
N LEU A 40 -17.95 -10.04 -5.71
CA LEU A 40 -16.52 -10.34 -5.77
C LEU A 40 -15.84 -10.34 -4.39
N GLN A 41 -16.62 -10.32 -3.31
CA GLN A 41 -16.09 -10.32 -1.95
C GLN A 41 -15.54 -11.71 -1.61
N VAL A 42 -14.27 -11.93 -1.94
CA VAL A 42 -13.53 -13.11 -1.46
C VAL A 42 -13.48 -13.05 0.06
N PRO A 43 -14.01 -14.06 0.77
CA PRO A 43 -13.92 -14.06 2.22
C PRO A 43 -12.45 -14.04 2.60
N TRP A 44 -12.09 -13.14 3.51
CA TRP A 44 -10.71 -12.99 3.97
C TRP A 44 -10.13 -14.30 4.54
N ALA A 45 -11.01 -15.17 5.05
CA ALA A 45 -10.71 -16.54 5.47
C ALA A 45 -10.24 -17.46 4.34
N ALA A 46 -10.68 -17.27 3.09
CA ALA A 46 -10.22 -18.05 1.94
C ALA A 46 -8.87 -17.57 1.39
N ILE A 47 -8.36 -16.41 1.85
CA ILE A 47 -7.09 -15.86 1.40
C ILE A 47 -5.95 -16.58 2.13
N LYS A 48 -5.23 -17.44 1.40
CA LYS A 48 -3.98 -18.04 1.86
C LYS A 48 -2.80 -17.12 1.60
N CYS A 49 -1.97 -16.93 2.61
CA CYS A 49 -0.74 -16.18 2.49
C CYS A 49 0.29 -16.94 1.65
N PHE A 50 0.70 -16.37 0.51
CA PHE A 50 1.73 -16.95 -0.36
C PHE A 50 3.12 -17.10 0.28
N GLU A 51 3.36 -16.53 1.47
CA GLU A 51 4.66 -16.59 2.16
C GLU A 51 4.69 -17.54 3.35
N CYS A 52 3.58 -17.71 4.07
CA CYS A 52 3.51 -18.62 5.24
C CYS A 52 2.46 -19.73 5.14
N GLY A 53 1.61 -19.71 4.11
CA GLY A 53 0.56 -20.71 3.88
C GLY A 53 -0.68 -20.57 4.76
N LEU A 54 -0.66 -19.68 5.76
CA LEU A 54 -1.80 -19.47 6.65
C LEU A 54 -2.93 -18.71 5.95
N GLU A 55 -4.15 -19.18 6.20
CA GLU A 55 -5.40 -18.50 5.85
C GLU A 55 -5.56 -17.26 6.74
N SER A 56 -6.33 -16.25 6.31
CA SER A 56 -6.59 -14.95 6.97
C SER A 56 -5.73 -13.75 6.57
N HIS A 57 -4.76 -13.85 5.67
CA HIS A 57 -4.04 -12.65 5.22
C HIS A 57 -3.31 -12.84 3.90
N MET A 58 -3.10 -11.73 3.20
CA MET A 58 -2.22 -11.68 2.04
C MET A 58 -0.76 -11.47 2.46
N ARG A 59 0.20 -11.83 1.60
CA ARG A 59 1.65 -11.68 1.82
C ARG A 59 2.09 -10.33 2.42
N LYS A 60 1.43 -9.23 2.03
CA LYS A 60 1.73 -7.88 2.52
C LYS A 60 1.43 -7.70 4.01
N GLN A 61 0.45 -8.41 4.54
CA GLN A 61 0.05 -8.37 5.95
C GLN A 61 0.60 -9.57 6.73
N CYS A 62 1.54 -10.32 6.15
CA CYS A 62 2.12 -11.45 6.84
C CYS A 62 2.97 -10.95 8.01
N PRO A 63 2.73 -11.43 9.25
CA PRO A 63 3.53 -11.01 10.40
C PRO A 63 5.01 -11.38 10.23
N LYS A 64 5.34 -12.43 9.47
CA LYS A 64 6.74 -12.78 9.13
C LYS A 64 7.43 -11.74 8.23
N ASN A 65 6.67 -10.89 7.54
CA ASN A 65 7.20 -9.83 6.68
C ASN A 65 7.67 -8.62 7.51
N GLU A 66 7.10 -8.40 8.69
CA GLU A 66 7.56 -7.37 9.64
C GLU A 66 9.04 -7.58 10.03
N GLN A 67 9.49 -8.83 10.20
CA GLN A 67 10.91 -9.10 10.48
C GLN A 67 11.83 -8.82 9.27
N ARG A 68 11.35 -8.93 8.03
CA ARG A 68 12.18 -8.76 6.83
C ARG A 68 12.46 -7.30 6.48
N ASN A 69 11.62 -6.38 6.95
CA ASN A 69 11.78 -4.93 6.70
C ASN A 69 12.67 -4.23 7.73
N LYS A 70 13.27 -4.96 8.67
CA LYS A 70 14.23 -4.38 9.60
C LYS A 70 15.51 -4.02 8.84
N LYS A 71 15.89 -2.74 8.90
CA LYS A 71 17.22 -2.29 8.49
C LYS A 71 18.26 -3.01 9.36
N PRO A 72 19.42 -3.40 8.81
CA PRO A 72 20.46 -4.02 9.62
C PRO A 72 20.94 -3.02 10.69
N SER A 73 21.33 -3.53 11.85
CA SER A 73 21.88 -2.71 12.95
C SER A 73 23.31 -2.22 12.69
N ARG A 74 23.97 -2.72 11.64
CA ARG A 74 25.33 -2.34 11.24
C ARG A 74 25.29 -1.61 9.91
N LEU A 75 26.22 -0.67 9.74
CA LEU A 75 26.45 0.01 8.47
C LEU A 75 26.72 -1.03 7.38
N CYS A 76 26.32 -0.71 6.14
CA CYS A 76 26.60 -1.58 5.02
C CYS A 76 28.13 -1.80 4.90
N PRO A 77 28.62 -3.04 4.96
CA PRO A 77 30.06 -3.32 4.90
C PRO A 77 30.68 -2.93 3.55
N ARG A 78 29.84 -2.68 2.54
CA ARG A 78 30.24 -2.34 1.17
C ARG A 78 30.51 -0.86 0.96
N CYS A 79 29.58 0.00 1.36
CA CYS A 79 29.67 1.45 1.10
C CYS A 79 29.79 2.29 2.36
N LYS A 80 29.62 1.68 3.54
CA LYS A 80 29.75 2.26 4.89
C LYS A 80 28.94 3.55 5.14
N LYS A 81 28.07 3.94 4.21
CA LYS A 81 27.33 5.20 4.25
C LYS A 81 26.00 5.11 5.00
N ASP A 82 25.29 4.00 4.82
CA ASP A 82 23.92 3.83 5.32
C ASP A 82 23.68 2.40 5.84
N TYR A 83 22.61 2.25 6.62
CA TYR A 83 22.14 0.97 7.16
C TYR A 83 21.20 0.27 6.17
N HIS A 84 21.76 -0.62 5.36
CA HIS A 84 21.04 -1.48 4.43
C HIS A 84 21.78 -2.80 4.23
N TRP A 85 21.04 -3.83 3.81
CA TRP A 85 21.62 -5.14 3.53
C TRP A 85 22.59 -5.07 2.35
N HIS A 86 23.70 -5.82 2.39
CA HIS A 86 24.68 -5.83 1.30
C HIS A 86 24.03 -6.07 -0.07
N SER A 87 23.02 -6.95 -0.13
CA SER A 87 22.25 -7.27 -1.34
C SER A 87 21.39 -6.14 -1.91
N GLN A 88 21.21 -5.05 -1.15
CA GLN A 88 20.42 -3.86 -1.50
C GLN A 88 21.32 -2.61 -1.65
N CYS A 89 22.65 -2.77 -1.63
CA CYS A 89 23.60 -1.66 -1.72
C CYS A 89 23.68 -1.06 -3.13
N CYS A 90 22.97 0.05 -3.36
CA CYS A 90 23.01 0.78 -4.64
C CYS A 90 24.12 1.84 -4.71
N SER A 91 25.00 1.96 -3.71
CA SER A 91 26.06 2.97 -3.74
C SER A 91 27.14 2.61 -4.76
N LYS A 92 27.55 3.61 -5.56
CA LYS A 92 28.71 3.50 -6.46
C LYS A 92 30.03 3.84 -5.76
N PHE A 93 29.95 4.53 -4.62
CA PHE A 93 31.09 5.04 -3.88
C PHE A 93 31.05 4.56 -2.42
N ASP A 94 32.22 4.35 -1.84
CA ASP A 94 32.37 4.19 -0.39
C ASP A 94 32.30 5.57 0.31
N GLN A 95 32.28 5.57 1.64
CA GLN A 95 32.37 6.77 2.48
C GLN A 95 33.57 7.64 2.12
N ASP A 96 34.69 7.03 1.72
CA ASP A 96 35.94 7.70 1.30
C ASP A 96 35.93 8.18 -0.16
N ARG A 97 34.76 8.25 -0.82
CA ARG A 97 34.58 8.58 -2.26
C ARG A 97 35.36 7.67 -3.22
N ARG A 98 35.83 6.51 -2.77
CA ARG A 98 36.44 5.49 -3.65
C ARG A 98 35.36 4.74 -4.42
N LEU A 99 35.64 4.44 -5.68
CA LEU A 99 34.75 3.63 -6.51
C LEU A 99 34.65 2.21 -5.96
N LEU A 100 33.42 1.74 -5.77
CA LEU A 100 33.17 0.37 -5.33
C LEU A 100 33.22 -0.60 -6.52
N PRO A 101 33.72 -1.83 -6.32
CA PRO A 101 33.68 -2.85 -7.36
C PRO A 101 32.23 -3.11 -7.80
N LYS A 102 32.00 -3.41 -9.08
CA LYS A 102 30.64 -3.70 -9.59
C LYS A 102 30.03 -4.87 -8.79
N GLN A 103 28.77 -4.71 -8.37
CA GLN A 103 28.05 -5.80 -7.73
C GLN A 103 27.76 -6.85 -8.80
N GLY A 104 28.12 -8.11 -8.55
CA GLY A 104 28.01 -9.19 -9.53
C GLY A 104 26.60 -9.27 -10.13
N ASN A 105 26.55 -9.63 -11.42
CA ASN A 105 25.34 -9.67 -12.25
C ASN A 105 24.26 -10.59 -11.67
N SER A 106 23.43 -10.05 -10.78
CA SER A 106 22.16 -10.68 -10.43
C SER A 106 21.16 -10.29 -11.49
N LYS A 107 20.83 -11.19 -12.42
CA LYS A 107 19.67 -11.08 -13.32
C LYS A 107 18.35 -11.12 -12.53
N ARG A 108 18.17 -10.22 -11.57
CA ARG A 108 16.90 -9.99 -10.87
C ARG A 108 16.24 -8.83 -11.60
N GLY A 109 15.08 -9.10 -12.21
CA GLY A 109 14.32 -8.08 -12.94
C GLY A 109 14.22 -6.79 -12.14
N LEU A 110 14.44 -5.66 -12.82
CA LEU A 110 14.32 -4.26 -12.37
C LEU A 110 14.12 -4.06 -10.84
N GLY A 111 15.11 -4.45 -10.05
CA GLY A 111 15.04 -4.44 -8.59
C GLY A 111 15.50 -3.11 -8.01
N THR A 112 14.56 -2.18 -7.88
CA THR A 112 14.48 -1.10 -6.87
C THR A 112 15.80 -0.55 -6.31
N CYS A 113 16.53 0.25 -7.09
CA CYS A 113 17.26 1.41 -6.54
C CYS A 113 16.36 2.65 -6.50
N ALA A 114 15.04 2.46 -6.36
CA ALA A 114 14.11 3.54 -6.08
C ALA A 114 14.22 3.90 -4.60
N PRO A 115 14.33 5.19 -4.24
CA PRO A 115 14.28 5.59 -2.84
C PRO A 115 12.97 5.07 -2.26
N GLN A 116 13.04 4.39 -1.10
CA GLN A 116 11.84 4.10 -0.32
C GLN A 116 11.25 5.45 0.10
N GLN A 117 10.29 5.94 -0.68
CA GLN A 117 9.51 7.10 -0.29
C GLN A 117 8.81 6.74 1.02
N ASN A 118 9.04 7.61 1.99
CA ASN A 118 8.47 7.57 3.32
C ASN A 118 6.97 7.27 3.22
N LYS A 119 6.53 6.12 3.74
CA LYS A 119 5.11 5.77 3.81
C LYS A 119 4.46 6.70 4.81
N ILE A 120 3.76 7.72 4.32
CA ILE A 120 2.70 8.37 5.08
C ILE A 120 1.71 7.25 5.43
N GLN A 121 1.60 6.94 6.72
CA GLN A 121 0.57 6.04 7.23
C GLN A 121 -0.79 6.63 6.86
N PRO A 122 -1.71 5.87 6.24
CA PRO A 122 -3.09 6.32 6.17
C PRO A 122 -3.60 6.38 7.60
N GLN A 123 -3.90 7.60 8.04
CA GLN A 123 -4.47 7.88 9.35
C GLN A 123 -5.74 7.03 9.49
N LEU A 124 -5.82 6.24 10.57
CA LEU A 124 -7.05 5.62 11.03
C LEU A 124 -8.09 6.73 11.21
N ILE A 125 -9.17 6.67 10.43
CA ILE A 125 -10.38 7.47 10.67
C ILE A 125 -11.17 6.68 11.73
N PRO A 126 -11.39 7.22 12.94
CA PRO A 126 -12.28 6.58 13.89
C PRO A 126 -13.72 6.66 13.40
N THR A 127 -14.46 5.57 13.66
CA THR A 127 -15.92 5.42 13.55
C THR A 127 -16.68 6.48 14.32
#